data_AF-N1RAJ8-F1
#
_entry.id   AF-N1RAJ8-F1
#
_cell.length_a   1.000
_cell.length_b   1.000
_cell.length_c   1.000
_cell.angle_alpha   90.00
_cell.angle_beta   90.00
_cell.angle_gamma   90.00
#
_symmetry.space_group_name_H-M   'P 1'
#
loop_
_entity.id
_entity.type
_entity.pdbx_description
1 polymer ?
#
loop_
_entity_poly.entity_id
_entity_poly.type
_entity_poly.pdbx_seq_one_letter_code
_entity_poly.pdbx_strand_id
1 'polypeptide(L)'
;MATGVSHDLTTQSSPEKLLRIGTGCCGSVWADADSSKDNSTPSCIKREDGDPHRSITNEHFIHQLVVQSLQLNPQHARNFRIPLCRGFLNKEDEAWSLVLPRLPPGSKPCNALLSEKVQPLSEDVRKLLVSKFARGESDQDAIINDKKNEHCLIRPYLGRRKKDWGDTNRSTFFSLRNFPLHLDRMIELGLNVHSYAKVIAESLAFLHWVARIDANDVEFVLARSRPTSHSHPNSPFGATVFGPHSIWIIDFDCCDPITMDETGAATAAECFWRNDPYYPRPGSPDGFDTELWSAFKDHYLKVSEEMLKKEEESARGLPSLLISIIEQGPKLAKGK
;
A
#
# COMPACT_ATOMS: atom_id res chain seq x y z
N MET A 1 -3.29 18.59 -28.86
CA MET A 1 -3.51 18.79 -27.42
C MET A 1 -3.22 17.46 -26.73
N ALA A 2 -2.24 17.43 -25.84
CA ALA A 2 -1.87 16.19 -25.15
C ALA A 2 -3.06 15.76 -24.29
N THR A 3 -3.65 14.61 -24.61
CA THR A 3 -4.71 14.02 -23.82
C THR A 3 -4.14 13.76 -22.44
N GLY A 4 -4.73 14.32 -21.38
CA GLY A 4 -4.26 14.20 -19.99
C GLY A 4 -4.33 12.78 -19.41
N VAL A 5 -4.44 11.77 -20.27
CA VAL A 5 -4.66 10.36 -19.95
C VAL A 5 -3.49 9.56 -20.47
N SER A 6 -3.01 8.60 -19.68
CA SER A 6 -1.93 7.72 -20.11
C SER A 6 -2.35 6.90 -21.32
N HIS A 7 -1.49 6.89 -22.36
CA HIS A 7 -1.78 6.31 -23.67
C HIS A 7 -2.29 4.86 -23.57
N ASP A 8 -1.65 4.05 -22.71
CA ASP A 8 -1.94 2.64 -22.45
C ASP A 8 -3.34 2.36 -21.86
N LEU A 9 -4.05 3.38 -21.38
CA LEU A 9 -5.43 3.27 -20.88
C LEU A 9 -6.49 3.65 -21.93
N THR A 10 -6.07 4.13 -23.09
CA THR A 10 -6.97 4.69 -24.12
C THR A 10 -7.15 3.75 -25.31
N THR A 11 -8.21 3.98 -26.09
CA THR A 11 -8.47 3.30 -27.37
C THR A 11 -7.38 3.52 -28.42
N GLN A 12 -6.53 4.53 -28.24
CA GLN A 12 -5.41 4.80 -29.14
C GLN A 12 -4.30 3.74 -29.00
N SER A 13 -4.15 3.17 -27.79
CA SER A 13 -3.18 2.09 -27.56
C SER A 13 -3.72 0.71 -27.90
N SER A 14 -4.99 0.44 -27.60
CA SER A 14 -5.62 -0.86 -27.84
C SER A 14 -7.14 -0.74 -27.82
N PRO A 15 -7.87 -1.47 -28.68
CA PRO A 15 -9.32 -1.56 -28.59
C PRO A 15 -9.81 -2.48 -27.46
N GLU A 16 -8.91 -3.29 -26.87
CA GLU A 16 -9.26 -4.30 -25.88
C GLU A 16 -9.74 -3.70 -24.56
N LYS A 17 -10.63 -4.43 -23.89
CA LYS A 17 -11.19 -4.01 -22.59
C LYS A 17 -10.12 -4.01 -21.50
N LEU A 18 -10.17 -2.99 -20.64
CA LEU A 18 -9.39 -2.96 -19.40
C LEU A 18 -9.90 -4.05 -18.45
N LEU A 19 -8.99 -4.62 -17.67
CA LEU A 19 -9.30 -5.60 -16.62
C LEU A 19 -9.47 -4.90 -15.27
N ARG A 20 -10.45 -5.35 -14.48
CA ARG A 20 -10.65 -4.87 -13.11
C ARG A 20 -9.63 -5.50 -12.18
N ILE A 21 -8.59 -4.76 -11.84
CA ILE A 21 -7.48 -5.23 -11.00
C ILE A 21 -7.72 -4.96 -9.49
N GLY A 22 -8.54 -3.97 -9.15
CA GLY A 22 -8.83 -3.58 -7.76
C GLY A 22 -10.29 -3.17 -7.56
N THR A 23 -10.79 -3.30 -6.33
CA THR A 23 -12.07 -2.71 -5.91
C THR A 23 -12.05 -2.52 -4.40
N GLY A 24 -12.66 -1.45 -3.90
CA GLY A 24 -12.71 -1.08 -2.49
C GLY A 24 -13.75 0.02 -2.27
N CYS A 25 -13.68 0.69 -1.13
CA CYS A 25 -14.67 1.71 -0.76
C CYS A 25 -14.74 2.87 -1.76
N CYS A 26 -13.64 3.40 -2.29
CA CYS A 26 -13.70 4.46 -3.32
C CYS A 26 -14.34 4.04 -4.64
N GLY A 27 -14.31 2.74 -4.96
CA GLY A 27 -14.74 2.23 -6.26
C GLY A 27 -13.82 1.15 -6.81
N SER A 28 -13.45 1.28 -8.08
CA SER A 28 -12.80 0.22 -8.87
C SER A 28 -11.52 0.67 -9.57
N VAL A 29 -10.55 -0.25 -9.68
CA VAL A 29 -9.26 -0.01 -10.33
C VAL A 29 -9.14 -0.87 -11.58
N TRP A 30 -8.73 -0.26 -12.69
CA TRP A 30 -8.66 -0.89 -14.00
C TRP A 30 -7.29 -0.68 -14.65
N ALA A 31 -6.81 -1.66 -15.40
CA ALA A 31 -5.59 -1.55 -16.18
C ALA A 31 -5.63 -2.42 -17.44
N ASP A 32 -4.69 -2.20 -18.34
CA ASP A 32 -4.53 -3.03 -19.53
C ASP A 32 -4.21 -4.49 -19.14
N ALA A 33 -4.78 -5.47 -19.85
CA ALA A 33 -4.59 -6.90 -19.56
C ALA A 33 -3.12 -7.32 -19.66
N ASP A 34 -2.38 -6.72 -20.59
CA ASP A 34 -1.01 -7.09 -20.92
C ASP A 34 0.02 -6.25 -20.17
N SER A 35 -0.43 -5.31 -19.33
CA SER A 35 0.42 -4.42 -18.54
C SER A 35 1.35 -5.14 -17.56
N SER A 36 1.26 -6.45 -17.36
CA SER A 36 2.19 -7.19 -16.49
C SER A 36 3.21 -8.05 -17.23
N LYS A 37 3.24 -7.98 -18.57
CA LYS A 37 4.11 -8.82 -19.41
C LYS A 37 5.51 -8.28 -19.61
N ASP A 38 5.73 -6.98 -19.41
CA ASP A 38 7.01 -6.32 -19.63
C ASP A 38 7.60 -5.67 -18.37
N ASN A 39 8.80 -5.12 -18.50
CA ASN A 39 9.48 -4.37 -17.44
C ASN A 39 9.15 -2.88 -17.52
N SER A 40 7.97 -2.51 -18.01
CA SER A 40 7.54 -1.10 -18.07
C SER A 40 6.99 -0.61 -16.72
N THR A 41 6.67 0.67 -16.66
CA THR A 41 5.81 1.24 -15.61
C THR A 41 4.45 1.53 -16.23
N PRO A 42 3.51 0.57 -16.23
CA PRO A 42 2.20 0.77 -16.82
C PRO A 42 1.28 1.57 -15.91
N SER A 43 0.19 2.05 -16.48
CA SER A 43 -0.82 2.84 -15.78
C SER A 43 -1.96 1.97 -15.27
N CYS A 44 -2.66 2.46 -14.25
CA CYS A 44 -4.02 2.09 -13.92
C CYS A 44 -4.89 3.33 -13.74
N ILE A 45 -6.20 3.12 -13.80
CA ILE A 45 -7.22 4.12 -13.50
C ILE A 45 -8.05 3.65 -12.30
N LYS A 46 -8.04 4.41 -11.21
CA LYS A 46 -8.92 4.22 -10.05
C LYS A 46 -10.11 5.16 -10.19
N ARG A 47 -11.31 4.59 -10.28
CA ARG A 47 -12.58 5.30 -10.52
C ARG A 47 -13.30 5.55 -9.20
N GLU A 48 -13.86 6.75 -9.07
CA GLU A 48 -14.76 7.15 -7.98
C GLU A 48 -16.17 6.63 -8.29
N ASP A 49 -16.33 5.30 -8.25
CA ASP A 49 -17.59 4.59 -8.53
C ASP A 49 -18.03 3.68 -7.37
N GLY A 50 -17.58 4.01 -6.14
CA GLY A 50 -17.94 3.34 -4.90
C GLY A 50 -18.74 4.24 -3.93
N ASP A 51 -18.35 4.21 -2.66
CA ASP A 51 -18.95 4.93 -1.54
C ASP A 51 -18.82 6.47 -1.73
N PRO A 52 -19.93 7.22 -1.70
CA PRO A 52 -19.93 8.68 -1.83
C PRO A 52 -19.12 9.44 -0.75
N HIS A 53 -18.78 8.80 0.37
CA HIS A 53 -18.00 9.41 1.44
C HIS A 53 -16.48 9.34 1.21
N ARG A 54 -16.02 8.62 0.20
CA ARG A 54 -14.59 8.52 -0.15
C ARG A 54 -14.31 9.48 -1.31
N SER A 55 -13.12 10.08 -1.34
CA SER A 55 -12.79 11.12 -2.33
C SER A 55 -11.50 10.80 -3.10
N ILE A 56 -11.65 10.47 -4.38
CA ILE A 56 -10.52 10.33 -5.32
C ILE A 56 -9.84 11.67 -5.57
N THR A 57 -10.59 12.78 -5.45
CA THR A 57 -10.01 14.13 -5.50
C THR A 57 -9.07 14.37 -4.32
N ASN A 58 -9.45 13.97 -3.10
CA ASN A 58 -8.56 14.05 -1.94
C ASN A 58 -7.33 13.15 -2.14
N GLU A 59 -7.54 11.90 -2.56
CA GLU A 59 -6.43 10.97 -2.85
C GLU A 59 -5.44 11.57 -3.85
N HIS A 60 -5.93 12.21 -4.91
CA HIS A 60 -5.07 12.85 -5.90
C HIS A 60 -4.21 13.96 -5.29
N PHE A 61 -4.81 14.83 -4.47
CA PHE A 61 -4.11 15.90 -3.78
C PHE A 61 -3.02 15.36 -2.84
N ILE A 62 -3.36 14.40 -1.98
CA ILE A 62 -2.39 13.80 -1.05
C ILE A 62 -1.29 13.04 -1.83
N HIS A 63 -1.65 12.31 -2.87
CA HIS A 63 -0.68 11.57 -3.69
C HIS A 63 0.31 12.50 -4.37
N GLN A 64 -0.13 13.66 -4.87
CA GLN A 64 0.76 14.71 -5.39
C GLN A 64 1.69 15.24 -4.31
N LEU A 65 1.18 15.54 -3.11
CA LEU A 65 1.99 16.00 -1.97
C LEU A 65 3.08 14.99 -1.60
N VAL A 66 2.73 13.70 -1.52
CA VAL A 66 3.68 12.62 -1.21
C VAL A 66 4.74 12.49 -2.31
N VAL A 67 4.34 12.50 -3.59
CA VAL A 67 5.28 12.42 -4.73
C VAL A 67 6.21 13.63 -4.79
N GLN A 68 5.70 14.83 -4.53
CA GLN A 68 6.53 16.03 -4.45
C GLN A 68 7.54 15.93 -3.29
N SER A 69 7.10 15.45 -2.14
CA SER A 69 7.95 15.24 -0.96
C SER A 69 9.07 14.23 -1.26
N LEU A 70 8.78 13.17 -2.02
CA LEU A 70 9.75 12.17 -2.46
C LEU A 70 10.81 12.78 -3.41
N GLN A 71 10.37 13.61 -4.35
CA GLN A 71 11.26 14.26 -5.32
C GLN A 71 12.21 15.25 -4.64
N LEU A 72 11.72 15.98 -3.65
CA LEU A 72 12.53 16.93 -2.87
C LEU A 72 13.44 16.23 -1.86
N ASN A 73 13.06 15.04 -1.39
CA ASN A 73 13.76 14.32 -0.33
C ASN A 73 14.04 12.84 -0.66
N PRO A 74 14.67 12.51 -1.81
CA PRO A 74 14.83 11.13 -2.27
C PRO A 74 15.71 10.28 -1.34
N GLN A 75 16.54 10.90 -0.50
CA GLN A 75 17.35 10.22 0.51
C GLN A 75 16.52 9.53 1.60
N HIS A 76 15.30 10.01 1.88
CA HIS A 76 14.43 9.52 2.94
C HIS A 76 13.43 8.45 2.49
N ALA A 77 13.48 8.03 1.23
CA ALA A 77 12.50 7.11 0.65
C ALA A 77 13.14 6.07 -0.28
N ARG A 78 14.27 5.51 0.13
CA ARG A 78 15.03 4.56 -0.69
C ARG A 78 14.47 3.15 -0.63
N ASN A 79 13.88 2.78 0.52
CA ASN A 79 13.54 1.39 0.84
C ASN A 79 12.09 0.99 0.56
N PHE A 80 11.20 1.96 0.31
CA PHE A 80 9.81 1.73 -0.07
C PHE A 80 9.48 2.38 -1.42
N ARG A 81 8.27 2.12 -1.92
CA ARG A 81 7.79 2.63 -3.21
C ARG A 81 6.41 3.26 -3.06
N ILE A 82 6.20 4.36 -3.78
CA ILE A 82 4.89 4.97 -4.00
C ILE A 82 4.64 4.90 -5.51
N PRO A 83 3.43 4.54 -5.97
CA PRO A 83 3.08 4.65 -7.38
C PRO A 83 3.33 6.05 -7.91
N LEU A 84 3.72 6.19 -9.17
CA LEU A 84 3.72 7.50 -9.82
C LEU A 84 2.30 8.06 -9.88
N CYS A 85 2.13 9.33 -9.52
CA CYS A 85 0.89 10.08 -9.75
C CYS A 85 0.93 10.64 -11.18
N ARG A 86 0.15 10.07 -12.10
CA ARG A 86 0.20 10.42 -13.54
C ARG A 86 -0.77 11.51 -13.92
N GLY A 87 -1.88 11.62 -13.21
CA GLY A 87 -2.88 12.65 -13.47
C GLY A 87 -4.23 12.33 -12.87
N PHE A 88 -5.22 13.11 -13.26
CA PHE A 88 -6.59 13.03 -12.79
C PHE A 88 -7.53 13.29 -13.95
N LEU A 89 -8.64 12.55 -13.96
CA LEU A 89 -9.70 12.63 -14.96
C LEU A 89 -10.97 13.06 -14.23
N ASN A 90 -11.45 14.27 -14.50
CA ASN A 90 -12.71 14.76 -13.98
C ASN A 90 -13.87 14.18 -14.81
N LYS A 91 -15.07 14.05 -14.22
CA LYS A 91 -16.25 13.47 -14.88
C LYS A 91 -16.75 14.26 -16.11
N GLU A 92 -16.42 15.54 -16.22
CA GLU A 92 -16.71 16.40 -17.36
C GLU A 92 -15.65 16.34 -18.48
N ASP A 93 -14.49 15.70 -18.26
CA ASP A 93 -13.39 15.73 -19.23
C ASP A 93 -13.73 14.97 -20.52
N GLU A 94 -13.50 15.61 -21.67
CA GLU A 94 -13.69 15.01 -23.00
C GLU A 94 -12.83 13.76 -23.22
N ALA A 95 -11.71 13.64 -22.50
CA ALA A 95 -10.80 12.50 -22.59
C ALA A 95 -11.44 11.17 -22.15
N TRP A 96 -12.57 11.20 -21.41
CA TRP A 96 -13.37 10.00 -21.15
C TRP A 96 -13.82 9.29 -22.44
N SER A 97 -14.01 10.01 -23.55
CA SER A 97 -14.34 9.42 -24.86
C SER A 97 -13.31 8.39 -25.34
N LEU A 98 -12.06 8.50 -24.89
CA LEU A 98 -10.97 7.58 -25.24
C LEU A 98 -10.82 6.41 -24.25
N VAL A 99 -11.39 6.51 -23.05
CA VAL A 99 -11.26 5.50 -21.97
C VAL A 99 -12.53 4.65 -21.84
N LEU A 100 -13.71 5.28 -21.88
CA LEU A 100 -15.00 4.59 -21.73
C LEU A 100 -15.17 3.39 -22.67
N PRO A 101 -14.77 3.44 -23.96
CA PRO A 101 -14.91 2.29 -24.84
C PRO A 101 -14.11 1.07 -24.39
N ARG A 102 -13.09 1.26 -23.54
CA ARG A 102 -12.30 0.15 -22.97
C ARG A 102 -12.81 -0.32 -21.61
N LEU A 103 -13.76 0.38 -20.98
CA LEU A 103 -14.41 -0.05 -19.74
C LEU A 103 -15.63 -0.97 -20.05
N PRO A 104 -16.20 -1.65 -19.03
CA PRO A 104 -17.41 -2.44 -19.20
C PRO A 104 -18.58 -1.61 -19.75
N PRO A 105 -19.47 -2.21 -20.57
CA PRO A 105 -20.66 -1.55 -21.05
C PRO A 105 -21.48 -0.92 -19.92
N GLY A 106 -21.99 0.31 -20.14
CA GLY A 106 -22.76 1.06 -19.14
C GLY A 106 -21.92 1.90 -18.17
N SER A 107 -20.59 1.82 -18.23
CA SER A 107 -19.71 2.72 -17.48
C SER A 107 -19.96 4.18 -17.88
N LYS A 108 -20.01 5.07 -16.88
CA LYS A 108 -20.17 6.52 -17.05
C LYS A 108 -18.88 7.24 -16.65
N PRO A 109 -18.62 8.45 -17.18
CA PRO A 109 -17.61 9.35 -16.62
C PRO A 109 -17.80 9.53 -15.12
N CYS A 110 -16.69 9.59 -14.40
CA CYS A 110 -16.62 9.91 -12.96
C CYS A 110 -15.30 10.63 -12.70
N ASN A 111 -15.02 11.01 -11.45
CA ASN A 111 -13.66 11.38 -11.09
C ASN A 111 -12.78 10.12 -11.09
N ALA A 112 -11.54 10.23 -11.56
CA ALA A 112 -10.62 9.12 -11.59
C ALA A 112 -9.16 9.54 -11.41
N LEU A 113 -8.43 8.79 -10.60
CA LEU A 113 -6.99 8.93 -10.43
C LEU A 113 -6.27 8.07 -11.48
N LEU A 114 -5.32 8.67 -12.18
CA LEU A 114 -4.39 7.98 -13.05
C LEU A 114 -3.06 7.82 -12.30
N SER A 115 -2.67 6.57 -12.08
CA SER A 115 -1.44 6.27 -11.36
C SER A 115 -0.68 5.13 -12.02
N GLU A 116 0.55 4.91 -11.59
CA GLU A 116 1.24 3.68 -11.92
C GLU A 116 0.51 2.47 -11.32
N LYS A 117 0.34 1.43 -12.15
CA LYS A 117 -0.08 0.13 -11.68
C LYS A 117 1.07 -0.55 -10.93
N VAL A 118 0.84 -0.82 -9.65
CA VAL A 118 1.70 -1.71 -8.85
C VAL A 118 1.71 -3.11 -9.47
N GLN A 119 2.90 -3.58 -9.86
CA GLN A 119 3.05 -4.85 -10.55
C GLN A 119 2.93 -6.03 -9.57
N PRO A 120 2.11 -7.05 -9.88
CA PRO A 120 1.93 -8.19 -9.00
C PRO A 120 3.21 -9.02 -8.88
N LEU A 121 3.25 -9.86 -7.84
CA LEU A 121 4.34 -10.84 -7.66
C LEU A 121 4.27 -11.94 -8.74
N SER A 122 5.38 -12.63 -8.93
CA SER A 122 5.51 -13.66 -9.98
C SER A 122 4.56 -14.84 -9.76
N GLU A 123 4.32 -15.61 -10.82
CA GLU A 123 3.59 -16.87 -10.74
C GLU A 123 4.20 -17.85 -9.74
N ASP A 124 5.54 -17.88 -9.61
CA ASP A 124 6.21 -18.73 -8.62
C ASP A 124 5.81 -18.36 -7.18
N VAL A 125 5.66 -17.07 -6.89
CA VAL A 125 5.15 -16.63 -5.58
C VAL A 125 3.69 -17.03 -5.40
N ARG A 126 2.86 -16.90 -6.44
CA ARG A 126 1.45 -17.35 -6.39
C ARG A 126 1.37 -18.85 -6.10
N LYS A 127 2.15 -19.68 -6.81
CA LYS A 127 2.26 -21.13 -6.58
C LYS A 127 2.73 -21.45 -5.16
N LEU A 128 3.72 -20.72 -4.66
CA LEU A 128 4.21 -20.87 -3.29
C LEU A 128 3.08 -20.60 -2.27
N LEU A 129 2.36 -19.49 -2.41
CA LEU A 129 1.28 -19.13 -1.48
C LEU A 129 0.13 -20.14 -1.52
N VAL A 130 -0.25 -20.61 -2.71
CA VAL A 130 -1.29 -21.64 -2.88
C VAL A 130 -0.84 -22.95 -2.23
N SER A 131 0.35 -23.45 -2.56
CA SER A 131 0.86 -24.71 -2.01
C SER A 131 1.00 -24.69 -0.48
N LYS A 132 1.33 -23.53 0.11
CA LYS A 132 1.50 -23.39 1.56
C LYS A 132 0.18 -23.17 2.31
N PHE A 133 -0.75 -22.42 1.72
CA PHE A 133 -1.88 -21.88 2.48
C PHE A 133 -3.27 -22.24 1.94
N ALA A 134 -3.39 -22.77 0.73
CA ALA A 134 -4.63 -23.38 0.29
C ALA A 134 -4.91 -24.64 1.15
N ARG A 135 -6.20 -24.89 1.44
CA ARG A 135 -6.62 -25.95 2.38
C ARG A 135 -7.11 -27.19 1.62
N GLY A 136 -6.77 -28.38 2.10
CA GLY A 136 -7.40 -29.65 1.69
C GLY A 136 -7.28 -29.97 0.20
N GLU A 137 -8.39 -30.38 -0.41
CA GLU A 137 -8.52 -30.80 -1.82
C GLU A 137 -8.77 -29.62 -2.78
N SER A 138 -8.44 -28.37 -2.40
CA SER A 138 -8.58 -27.22 -3.31
C SER A 138 -7.82 -27.47 -4.62
N ASP A 139 -8.51 -27.24 -5.74
CA ASP A 139 -7.90 -27.27 -7.08
C ASP A 139 -6.91 -26.09 -7.21
N GLN A 140 -5.64 -26.40 -6.93
CA GLN A 140 -4.57 -25.40 -6.93
C GLN A 140 -4.36 -24.82 -8.32
N ASP A 141 -4.49 -25.64 -9.36
CA ASP A 141 -4.33 -25.22 -10.75
C ASP A 141 -5.46 -24.26 -11.15
N ALA A 142 -6.70 -24.53 -10.76
CA ALA A 142 -7.80 -23.60 -10.98
C ALA A 142 -7.58 -22.25 -10.27
N ILE A 143 -7.04 -22.27 -9.04
CA ILE A 143 -6.72 -21.04 -8.29
C ILE A 143 -5.62 -20.24 -9.00
N ILE A 144 -4.52 -20.89 -9.40
CA ILE A 144 -3.38 -20.21 -10.04
C ILE A 144 -3.78 -19.60 -11.39
N ASN A 145 -4.62 -20.30 -12.15
CA ASN A 145 -5.06 -19.90 -13.49
C ASN A 145 -6.28 -18.94 -13.50
N ASP A 146 -6.89 -18.63 -12.34
CA ASP A 146 -7.90 -17.58 -12.27
C ASP A 146 -7.24 -16.22 -12.55
N LYS A 147 -7.67 -15.54 -13.61
CA LYS A 147 -7.20 -14.20 -14.00
C LYS A 147 -7.28 -13.18 -12.85
N LYS A 148 -8.25 -13.30 -11.93
CA LYS A 148 -8.33 -12.40 -10.76
C LYS A 148 -7.14 -12.56 -9.82
N ASN A 149 -6.54 -13.74 -9.79
CA ASN A 149 -5.38 -14.06 -8.98
C ASN A 149 -4.05 -13.67 -9.64
N GLU A 150 -4.05 -13.24 -10.91
CA GLU A 150 -2.85 -12.66 -11.55
C GLU A 150 -2.47 -11.31 -10.95
N HIS A 151 -3.42 -10.58 -10.38
CA HIS A 151 -3.17 -9.31 -9.67
C HIS A 151 -2.88 -9.53 -8.18
N CYS A 152 -2.00 -10.48 -7.88
CA CYS A 152 -1.61 -10.82 -6.52
C CYS A 152 -0.73 -9.72 -5.91
N LEU A 153 -1.31 -8.99 -4.96
CA LEU A 153 -0.64 -8.08 -4.04
C LEU A 153 -0.77 -8.67 -2.64
N ILE A 154 0.35 -8.82 -1.92
CA ILE A 154 0.34 -9.35 -0.55
C ILE A 154 0.21 -8.18 0.44
N ARG A 155 -0.71 -8.25 1.39
CA ARG A 155 -0.83 -7.33 2.52
C ARG A 155 -0.06 -7.88 3.74
N PRO A 156 1.11 -7.34 4.11
CA PRO A 156 1.90 -7.87 5.22
C PRO A 156 1.36 -7.33 6.55
N TYR A 157 0.70 -8.18 7.35
CA TYR A 157 0.18 -7.80 8.66
C TYR A 157 1.16 -8.18 9.77
N LEU A 158 2.05 -7.26 10.14
CA LEU A 158 3.03 -7.47 11.22
C LEU A 158 2.44 -7.27 12.63
N GLY A 159 1.30 -6.60 12.75
CA GLY A 159 0.62 -6.35 14.03
C GLY A 159 -0.50 -7.34 14.35
N ARG A 160 -0.60 -8.44 13.59
CA ARG A 160 -1.67 -9.43 13.75
C ARG A 160 -1.16 -10.83 13.39
N ARG A 161 -1.46 -11.83 14.24
CA ARG A 161 -1.25 -13.25 13.90
C ARG A 161 -2.58 -13.89 13.51
N LYS A 162 -2.54 -14.87 12.60
CA LYS A 162 -3.77 -15.54 12.16
C LYS A 162 -4.41 -16.35 13.29
N LYS A 163 -3.59 -16.97 14.14
CA LYS A 163 -4.04 -17.81 15.27
C LYS A 163 -4.96 -17.08 16.27
N ASP A 164 -4.86 -15.75 16.35
CA ASP A 164 -5.59 -14.93 17.31
C ASP A 164 -7.10 -14.86 17.03
N TRP A 165 -7.54 -15.29 15.84
CA TRP A 165 -8.95 -15.26 15.40
C TRP A 165 -9.65 -16.62 15.45
N GLY A 166 -9.00 -17.64 15.99
CA GLY A 166 -9.50 -19.03 15.98
C GLY A 166 -9.61 -19.59 14.56
N ASP A 167 -9.81 -20.90 14.43
CA ASP A 167 -9.90 -21.58 13.14
C ASP A 167 -11.28 -21.37 12.46
N THR A 168 -11.76 -20.12 12.45
CA THR A 168 -13.18 -19.81 12.28
C THR A 168 -13.66 -19.70 10.83
N ASN A 169 -12.82 -19.96 9.82
CA ASN A 169 -13.29 -19.88 8.43
C ASN A 169 -13.25 -21.20 7.67
N ARG A 170 -14.40 -21.88 7.68
CA ARG A 170 -14.82 -23.04 6.85
C ARG A 170 -14.92 -22.72 5.35
N SER A 171 -14.36 -21.61 4.89
CA SER A 171 -14.43 -21.24 3.48
C SER A 171 -13.36 -21.99 2.68
N THR A 172 -13.80 -22.71 1.65
CA THR A 172 -12.95 -23.27 0.59
C THR A 172 -12.46 -22.20 -0.38
N PHE A 173 -12.91 -20.94 -0.23
CA PHE A 173 -12.59 -19.84 -1.13
C PHE A 173 -11.20 -19.28 -0.82
N PHE A 174 -10.25 -19.47 -1.74
CA PHE A 174 -8.88 -18.97 -1.65
C PHE A 174 -8.63 -17.98 -2.79
N SER A 175 -8.36 -16.72 -2.44
CA SER A 175 -8.09 -15.64 -3.40
C SER A 175 -6.70 -15.06 -3.13
N LEU A 176 -5.91 -14.88 -4.19
CA LEU A 176 -4.60 -14.23 -4.14
C LEU A 176 -4.68 -12.71 -4.34
N ARG A 177 -5.84 -12.19 -4.71
CA ARG A 177 -6.09 -10.76 -4.78
C ARG A 177 -6.11 -10.15 -3.36
N ASN A 178 -5.30 -9.12 -3.13
CA ASN A 178 -5.11 -8.47 -1.82
C ASN A 178 -4.86 -9.50 -0.69
N PHE A 179 -3.94 -10.44 -0.94
CA PHE A 179 -3.73 -11.61 -0.09
C PHE A 179 -3.21 -11.21 1.30
N PRO A 180 -3.97 -11.48 2.39
CA PRO A 180 -3.56 -11.12 3.74
C PRO A 180 -2.50 -12.09 4.28
N LEU A 181 -1.27 -11.61 4.50
CA LEU A 181 -0.17 -12.41 5.04
C LEU A 181 0.16 -11.97 6.47
N HIS A 182 -0.32 -12.75 7.43
CA HIS A 182 -0.14 -12.50 8.87
C HIS A 182 1.26 -12.84 9.36
N LEU A 183 1.66 -12.23 10.48
CA LEU A 183 3.01 -12.34 11.03
C LEU A 183 3.50 -13.79 11.19
N ASP A 184 2.65 -14.67 11.72
CA ASP A 184 2.97 -16.09 11.91
C ASP A 184 3.25 -16.82 10.59
N ARG A 185 2.55 -16.46 9.51
CA ARG A 185 2.78 -17.00 8.17
C ARG A 185 4.02 -16.41 7.51
N MET A 186 4.34 -15.14 7.78
CA MET A 186 5.61 -14.56 7.34
C MET A 186 6.81 -15.27 7.99
N ILE A 187 6.71 -15.57 9.28
CA ILE A 187 7.73 -16.34 10.02
C ILE A 187 7.85 -17.76 9.46
N GLU A 188 6.73 -18.45 9.20
CA GLU A 188 6.71 -19.79 8.60
C GLU A 188 7.40 -19.85 7.23
N LEU A 189 7.26 -18.78 6.43
CA LEU A 189 7.93 -18.64 5.14
C LEU A 189 9.41 -18.25 5.24
N GLY A 190 9.94 -18.03 6.45
CA GLY A 190 11.31 -17.59 6.67
C GLY A 190 11.57 -16.15 6.21
N LEU A 191 10.54 -15.31 6.14
CA LEU A 191 10.70 -13.90 5.77
C LEU A 191 11.34 -13.13 6.93
N ASN A 192 12.23 -12.18 6.58
CA ASN A 192 12.85 -11.30 7.57
C ASN A 192 11.88 -10.20 8.03
N VAL A 193 10.97 -10.55 8.92
CA VAL A 193 9.93 -9.65 9.47
C VAL A 193 10.50 -8.40 10.12
N HIS A 194 11.70 -8.46 10.70
CA HIS A 194 12.39 -7.30 11.26
C HIS A 194 12.77 -6.27 10.18
N SER A 195 13.22 -6.72 9.00
CA SER A 195 13.47 -5.82 7.87
C SER A 195 12.18 -5.19 7.34
N TYR A 196 11.07 -5.95 7.27
CA TYR A 196 9.78 -5.36 6.89
C TYR A 196 9.31 -4.31 7.90
N ALA A 197 9.40 -4.61 9.21
CA ALA A 197 9.05 -3.68 10.27
C ALA A 197 9.84 -2.37 10.18
N LYS A 198 11.16 -2.45 9.93
CA LYS A 198 12.03 -1.28 9.76
C LYS A 198 11.65 -0.44 8.54
N VAL A 199 11.39 -1.06 7.38
CA VAL A 199 10.99 -0.30 6.19
C VAL A 199 9.60 0.34 6.35
N ILE A 200 8.65 -0.33 7.02
CA ILE A 200 7.36 0.28 7.35
C ILE A 200 7.54 1.46 8.33
N ALA A 201 8.39 1.31 9.35
CA ALA A 201 8.74 2.41 10.24
C ALA A 201 9.35 3.62 9.49
N GLU A 202 10.31 3.37 8.59
CA GLU A 202 10.91 4.41 7.74
C GLU A 202 9.85 5.12 6.90
N SER A 203 8.94 4.36 6.30
CA SER A 203 7.88 4.95 5.47
C SER A 203 6.88 5.78 6.26
N LEU A 204 6.46 5.35 7.45
CA LEU A 204 5.56 6.13 8.30
C LEU A 204 6.25 7.41 8.79
N ALA A 205 7.53 7.35 9.15
CA ALA A 205 8.28 8.55 9.51
C ALA A 205 8.35 9.53 8.34
N PHE A 206 8.55 9.03 7.11
CA PHE A 206 8.51 9.86 5.91
C PHE A 206 7.13 10.50 5.70
N LEU A 207 6.05 9.72 5.79
CA LEU A 207 4.68 10.23 5.60
C LEU A 207 4.34 11.30 6.65
N HIS A 208 4.67 11.08 7.92
CA HIS A 208 4.35 12.02 9.00
C HIS A 208 5.21 13.28 8.96
N TRP A 209 6.52 13.16 8.72
CA TRP A 209 7.46 14.26 8.98
C TRP A 209 7.95 14.96 7.73
N VAL A 210 8.03 14.25 6.62
CA VAL A 210 8.48 14.81 5.34
C VAL A 210 7.28 15.19 4.48
N ALA A 211 6.34 14.27 4.29
CA ALA A 211 5.11 14.56 3.55
C ALA A 211 4.04 15.27 4.39
N ARG A 212 4.19 15.27 5.73
CA ARG A 212 3.32 15.96 6.68
C ARG A 212 1.85 15.57 6.54
N ILE A 213 1.59 14.26 6.47
CA ILE A 213 0.25 13.68 6.48
C ILE A 213 0.04 12.72 7.65
N ASP A 214 -1.21 12.48 8.02
CA ASP A 214 -1.58 11.58 9.14
C ASP A 214 -1.41 10.08 8.83
N ALA A 215 -1.19 9.73 7.57
CA ALA A 215 -1.14 8.36 7.05
C ALA A 215 -2.40 7.54 7.39
N ASN A 216 -3.57 8.18 7.44
CA ASN A 216 -4.82 7.49 7.69
C ASN A 216 -5.22 6.56 6.54
N ASP A 217 -5.58 5.33 6.89
CA ASP A 217 -6.03 4.25 6.00
C ASP A 217 -5.07 3.89 4.85
N VAL A 218 -3.79 4.29 4.95
CA VAL A 218 -2.79 3.88 3.96
C VAL A 218 -2.62 2.36 3.96
N GLU A 219 -2.56 1.79 2.77
CA GLU A 219 -2.35 0.35 2.60
C GLU A 219 -0.90 0.04 2.23
N PHE A 220 -0.35 -0.98 2.89
CA PHE A 220 0.96 -1.54 2.55
C PHE A 220 0.80 -2.83 1.76
N VAL A 221 1.53 -2.94 0.64
CA VAL A 221 1.55 -4.17 -0.15
C VAL A 221 2.96 -4.59 -0.55
N LEU A 222 3.22 -5.90 -0.55
CA LEU A 222 4.41 -6.49 -1.15
C LEU A 222 4.10 -6.78 -2.62
N ALA A 223 4.93 -6.23 -3.49
CA ALA A 223 4.75 -6.36 -4.93
C ALA A 223 6.09 -6.27 -5.64
N ARG A 224 6.09 -6.59 -6.94
CA ARG A 224 7.31 -6.55 -7.75
C ARG A 224 7.97 -5.17 -7.66
N SER A 225 9.29 -5.14 -7.54
CA SER A 225 10.04 -3.88 -7.54
C SER A 225 9.96 -3.18 -8.89
N ARG A 226 9.89 -1.83 -8.87
CA ARG A 226 10.07 -1.03 -10.08
C ARG A 226 11.41 -1.39 -10.74
N PRO A 227 11.45 -1.72 -12.04
CA PRO A 227 12.69 -1.95 -12.75
C PRO A 227 13.47 -0.62 -12.83
N THR A 228 14.57 -0.53 -12.10
CA THR A 228 15.50 0.60 -12.17
C THR A 228 16.74 0.14 -12.93
N SER A 229 17.25 0.99 -13.85
CA SER A 229 18.53 0.77 -14.54
C SER A 229 19.71 0.65 -13.56
N HIS A 230 19.52 1.12 -12.33
CA HIS A 230 20.40 0.90 -11.20
C HIS A 230 19.57 0.20 -10.13
N SER A 231 19.52 -1.14 -10.17
CA SER A 231 19.15 -1.91 -9.00
C SER A 231 20.02 -1.40 -7.86
N HIS A 232 19.43 -0.74 -6.85
CA HIS A 232 20.20 -0.42 -5.66
C HIS A 232 20.77 -1.76 -5.16
N PRO A 233 22.10 -1.92 -5.09
CA PRO A 233 22.71 -3.22 -4.78
C PRO A 233 22.29 -3.75 -3.40
N ASN A 234 21.65 -2.92 -2.59
CA ASN A 234 21.20 -3.20 -1.24
C ASN A 234 19.67 -3.15 -1.09
N SER A 235 18.88 -3.60 -2.07
CA SER A 235 17.44 -3.79 -1.83
C SER A 235 17.25 -4.72 -0.63
N PRO A 236 16.53 -4.30 0.44
CA PRO A 236 16.40 -5.10 1.66
C PRO A 236 15.71 -6.46 1.42
N PHE A 237 15.08 -6.64 0.25
CA PHE A 237 14.27 -7.80 -0.09
C PHE A 237 14.71 -8.48 -1.41
N GLY A 238 16.01 -8.42 -1.76
CA GLY A 238 16.53 -9.01 -3.00
C GLY A 238 16.66 -10.54 -3.02
N ALA A 239 16.75 -11.19 -1.84
CA ALA A 239 17.04 -12.61 -1.71
C ALA A 239 16.07 -13.32 -0.73
N THR A 240 14.76 -13.12 -0.92
CA THR A 240 13.73 -13.83 -0.13
C THR A 240 13.09 -14.96 -0.95
N VAL A 241 12.23 -15.75 -0.30
CA VAL A 241 11.40 -16.77 -0.97
C VAL A 241 10.44 -16.19 -2.01
N PHE A 242 10.21 -14.87 -1.99
CA PHE A 242 9.42 -14.16 -3.01
C PHE A 242 10.24 -13.64 -4.19
N GLY A 243 11.56 -13.84 -4.18
CA GLY A 243 12.47 -13.15 -5.09
C GLY A 243 12.51 -11.64 -4.84
N PRO A 244 13.12 -10.85 -5.75
CA PRO A 244 13.21 -9.40 -5.61
C PRO A 244 11.84 -8.73 -5.61
N HIS A 245 11.52 -8.03 -4.52
CA HIS A 245 10.27 -7.29 -4.37
C HIS A 245 10.44 -6.04 -3.49
N SER A 246 9.38 -5.25 -3.35
CA SER A 246 9.38 -4.03 -2.54
C SER A 246 8.09 -3.89 -1.74
N ILE A 247 8.16 -3.08 -0.67
CA ILE A 247 6.98 -2.55 0.00
C ILE A 247 6.49 -1.34 -0.79
N TRP A 248 5.22 -1.36 -1.17
CA TRP A 248 4.51 -0.26 -1.80
C TRP A 248 3.48 0.30 -0.82
N ILE A 249 3.30 1.60 -0.85
CA ILE A 249 2.22 2.29 -0.13
C ILE A 249 1.24 2.83 -1.15
N ILE A 250 -0.03 2.51 -0.95
CA ILE A 250 -1.14 2.88 -1.81
C ILE A 250 -2.31 3.36 -0.95
N ASP A 251 -3.36 3.85 -1.61
CA ASP A 251 -4.62 4.30 -1.01
C ASP A 251 -4.43 5.48 -0.03
N PHE A 252 -4.41 6.70 -0.58
CA PHE A 252 -4.27 7.94 0.20
C PHE A 252 -5.60 8.68 0.37
N ASP A 253 -6.72 8.01 0.12
CA ASP A 253 -8.02 8.66 -0.01
C ASP A 253 -8.56 9.24 1.30
N CYS A 254 -8.16 8.67 2.43
CA CYS A 254 -8.55 9.11 3.77
C CYS A 254 -7.45 9.88 4.51
N CYS A 255 -6.30 10.09 3.88
CA CYS A 255 -5.21 10.86 4.47
C CYS A 255 -5.53 12.35 4.47
N ASP A 256 -5.05 13.04 5.50
CA ASP A 256 -5.11 14.50 5.61
C ASP A 256 -3.73 15.07 5.99
N PRO A 257 -3.41 16.32 5.58
CA PRO A 257 -2.22 17.01 6.08
C PRO A 257 -2.28 17.21 7.60
N ILE A 258 -1.14 17.09 8.26
CA ILE A 258 -1.01 17.33 9.71
C ILE A 258 -0.15 18.57 10.00
N THR A 259 -0.42 19.17 11.15
CA THR A 259 0.42 20.20 11.74
C THR A 259 1.68 19.58 12.35
N MET A 260 2.79 20.33 12.36
CA MET A 260 4.03 19.92 13.00
C MET A 260 4.03 20.32 14.49
N ASP A 261 3.03 19.84 15.22
CA ASP A 261 2.82 20.07 16.65
C ASP A 261 2.21 18.84 17.34
N GLU A 262 1.91 18.98 18.64
CA GLU A 262 1.32 17.89 19.44
C GLU A 262 -0.04 17.41 18.90
N THR A 263 -0.81 18.29 18.26
CA THR A 263 -2.11 17.93 17.66
C THR A 263 -1.89 17.01 16.47
N GLY A 264 -0.97 17.36 15.57
CA GLY A 264 -0.64 16.51 14.43
C GLY A 264 -0.06 15.16 14.85
N ALA A 265 0.81 15.14 15.86
CA ALA A 265 1.35 13.91 16.42
C ALA A 265 0.25 13.02 17.04
N ALA A 266 -0.72 13.62 17.73
CA ALA A 266 -1.87 12.89 18.29
C ALA A 266 -2.79 12.33 17.20
N THR A 267 -3.04 13.08 16.12
CA THR A 267 -3.83 12.61 14.97
C THR A 267 -3.15 11.43 14.28
N ALA A 268 -1.84 11.50 14.02
CA ALA A 268 -1.10 10.39 13.43
C ALA A 268 -1.07 9.14 14.33
N ALA A 269 -0.98 9.32 15.66
CA ALA A 269 -1.09 8.22 16.62
C ALA A 269 -2.50 7.58 16.65
N GLU A 270 -3.56 8.37 16.46
CA GLU A 270 -4.93 7.86 16.32
C GLU A 270 -5.09 7.05 15.04
N CYS A 271 -4.58 7.58 13.92
CA CYS A 271 -4.56 6.88 12.63
C CYS A 271 -3.79 5.57 12.71
N PHE A 272 -2.67 5.54 13.46
CA PHE A 272 -1.93 4.31 13.72
C PHE A 272 -2.85 3.20 14.27
N TRP A 273 -3.72 3.51 15.24
CA TRP A 273 -4.63 2.52 15.83
C TRP A 273 -5.85 2.20 14.95
N ARG A 274 -6.32 3.16 14.15
CA ARG A 274 -7.45 2.97 13.23
C ARG A 274 -7.10 2.10 12.04
N ASN A 275 -5.89 2.24 11.49
CA ASN A 275 -5.51 1.49 10.30
C ASN A 275 -5.42 0.00 10.59
N ASP A 276 -5.53 -0.76 9.50
CA ASP A 276 -5.18 -2.17 9.47
C ASP A 276 -3.77 -2.42 10.06
N PRO A 277 -3.54 -3.54 10.77
CA PRO A 277 -2.32 -3.77 11.55
C PRO A 277 -1.15 -4.23 10.67
N TYR A 278 -0.78 -3.42 9.67
CA TYR A 278 0.37 -3.63 8.80
C TYR A 278 1.70 -3.60 9.56
N TYR A 279 1.75 -2.82 10.63
CA TYR A 279 2.91 -2.63 11.49
C TYR A 279 2.73 -3.31 12.86
N PRO A 280 3.83 -3.66 13.55
CA PRO A 280 3.79 -4.26 14.88
C PRO A 280 3.02 -3.40 15.88
N ARG A 281 2.39 -4.03 16.87
CA ARG A 281 1.62 -3.35 17.92
C ARG A 281 2.37 -3.44 19.26
N PRO A 282 2.39 -2.36 20.08
CA PRO A 282 2.90 -2.45 21.45
C PRO A 282 2.00 -3.33 22.32
N GLY A 283 2.53 -3.75 23.47
CA GLY A 283 1.74 -4.39 24.53
C GLY A 283 1.37 -5.86 24.31
N SER A 284 1.94 -6.52 23.29
CA SER A 284 1.79 -7.97 23.13
C SER A 284 2.46 -8.71 24.30
N PRO A 285 1.84 -9.76 24.87
CA PRO A 285 2.49 -10.63 25.85
C PRO A 285 3.49 -11.60 25.21
N ASP A 286 3.50 -11.73 23.88
CA ASP A 286 4.44 -12.57 23.15
C ASP A 286 5.80 -11.86 23.04
N GLY A 287 6.87 -12.55 23.45
CA GLY A 287 8.22 -12.00 23.49
C GLY A 287 8.75 -11.62 22.11
N PHE A 288 8.39 -12.38 21.07
CA PHE A 288 8.78 -12.07 19.70
C PHE A 288 8.08 -10.83 19.17
N ASP A 289 6.78 -10.69 19.46
CA ASP A 289 6.01 -9.51 19.04
C ASP A 289 6.52 -8.25 19.76
N THR A 290 6.91 -8.38 21.03
CA THR A 290 7.56 -7.31 21.79
C THR A 290 8.90 -6.89 21.17
N GLU A 291 9.74 -7.85 20.79
CA GLU A 291 11.00 -7.59 20.09
C GLU A 291 10.76 -6.89 18.75
N LEU A 292 9.77 -7.35 17.99
CA LEU A 292 9.41 -6.77 16.70
C LEU A 292 8.89 -5.33 16.84
N TRP A 293 8.09 -5.04 17.87
CA TRP A 293 7.69 -3.68 18.22
C TRP A 293 8.90 -2.80 18.57
N SER A 294 9.84 -3.30 19.37
CA SER A 294 11.07 -2.55 19.69
C SER A 294 11.85 -2.22 18.43
N ALA A 295 12.04 -3.19 17.53
CA ALA A 295 12.76 -2.97 16.27
C ALA A 295 12.06 -1.95 15.37
N PHE A 296 10.73 -1.94 15.32
CA PHE A 296 9.95 -0.90 14.64
C PHE A 296 10.16 0.47 15.29
N LYS A 297 9.94 0.57 16.61
CA LYS A 297 10.02 1.81 17.38
C LYS A 297 11.40 2.45 17.28
N ASP A 298 12.45 1.68 17.56
CA ASP A 298 13.83 2.18 17.56
C ASP A 298 14.23 2.69 16.17
N HIS A 299 13.78 2.01 15.11
CA HIS A 299 14.03 2.46 13.75
C HIS A 299 13.21 3.69 13.37
N TYR A 300 11.93 3.74 13.74
CA TYR A 300 11.05 4.89 13.54
C TYR A 300 11.64 6.15 14.17
N LEU A 301 12.06 6.08 15.44
CA LEU A 301 12.66 7.21 16.14
C LEU A 301 13.98 7.63 15.49
N LYS A 302 14.85 6.67 15.17
CA LYS A 302 16.14 6.93 14.53
C LYS A 302 15.99 7.66 13.19
N VAL A 303 15.10 7.18 12.31
CA VAL A 303 14.93 7.82 10.99
C VAL A 303 14.19 9.16 11.10
N SER A 304 13.29 9.30 12.07
CA SER A 304 12.60 10.57 12.33
C SER A 304 13.56 11.66 12.80
N GLU A 305 14.53 11.32 13.66
CA GLU A 305 15.58 12.26 14.09
C GLU A 305 16.36 12.84 12.90
N GLU A 306 16.75 11.99 11.95
CA GLU A 306 17.46 12.45 10.74
C GLU A 306 16.55 13.30 9.83
N MET A 307 15.29 12.93 9.65
CA MET A 307 14.33 13.67 8.83
C MET A 307 14.00 15.06 9.41
N LEU A 308 13.96 15.18 10.74
CA LEU A 308 13.62 16.42 11.46
C LEU A 308 14.85 17.23 11.89
N LYS A 309 16.06 16.83 11.49
CA LYS A 309 17.31 17.45 11.93
C LYS A 309 17.41 18.96 11.69
N LYS A 310 16.72 19.47 10.66
CA LYS A 310 16.70 20.88 10.28
C LYS A 310 15.45 21.63 10.76
N GLU A 311 14.52 20.94 11.42
CA GLU A 311 13.30 21.52 11.96
C GLU A 311 13.54 22.12 13.36
N GLU A 312 12.58 22.91 13.82
CA GLU A 312 12.60 23.52 15.15
C GLU A 312 12.65 22.45 16.27
N GLU A 313 13.17 22.82 17.44
CA GLU A 313 13.28 21.92 18.60
C GLU A 313 11.91 21.34 19.01
N SER A 314 10.85 22.15 18.90
CA SER A 314 9.46 21.73 19.13
C SER A 314 9.05 20.56 18.24
N ALA A 315 9.42 20.59 16.95
CA ALA A 315 9.12 19.54 16.00
C ALA A 315 9.98 18.27 16.24
N ARG A 316 11.23 18.42 16.66
CA ARG A 316 12.15 17.29 16.93
C ARG A 316 11.70 16.36 18.06
N GLY A 317 10.86 16.85 18.98
CA GLY A 317 10.25 16.03 20.05
C GLY A 317 9.02 15.21 19.63
N LEU A 318 8.40 15.52 18.49
CA LEU A 318 7.14 14.92 18.06
C LEU A 318 7.19 13.40 17.83
N PRO A 319 8.26 12.79 17.27
CA PRO A 319 8.32 11.35 17.11
C PRO A 319 8.23 10.59 18.42
N SER A 320 8.90 11.07 19.47
CA SER A 320 8.86 10.49 20.82
C SER A 320 7.48 10.65 21.45
N LEU A 321 6.84 11.81 21.26
CA LEU A 321 5.47 12.04 21.71
C LEU A 321 4.49 11.09 21.03
N LEU A 322 4.56 10.96 19.70
CA LEU A 322 3.71 10.05 18.92
C LEU A 322 3.85 8.61 19.41
N ILE A 323 5.08 8.11 19.59
CA ILE A 323 5.34 6.76 20.10
C ILE A 323 4.78 6.58 21.51
N SER A 324 4.95 7.57 22.40
CA SER A 324 4.37 7.55 23.75
C SER A 324 2.84 7.44 23.72
N ILE A 325 2.17 8.20 22.84
CA ILE A 325 0.71 8.12 22.66
C ILE A 325 0.31 6.73 22.14
N ILE A 326 1.06 6.16 21.18
CA ILE A 326 0.79 4.82 20.67
C ILE A 326 0.93 3.76 21.79
N GLU A 327 1.98 3.84 22.62
CA GLU A 327 2.22 2.87 23.70
C GLU A 327 1.18 2.96 24.84
N GLN A 328 0.48 4.08 24.99
CA GLN A 328 -0.69 4.20 25.89
C GLN A 328 -1.92 3.42 25.40
N GLY A 329 -1.92 2.98 24.14
CA GLY A 329 -3.00 2.23 23.51
C GLY A 329 -4.04 3.12 22.82
N PRO A 330 -5.02 2.50 22.12
CA PRO A 330 -6.08 3.25 21.46
C PRO A 330 -6.93 3.98 22.51
N LYS A 331 -7.31 5.24 22.22
CA LYS A 331 -8.34 5.90 23.02
C LYS A 331 -9.62 5.07 22.88
N LEU A 332 -10.03 4.40 23.96
CA LEU A 332 -11.34 3.77 24.02
C LEU A 332 -12.38 4.86 23.76
N ALA A 333 -13.03 4.84 22.60
CA ALA A 333 -14.19 5.66 22.37
C ALA A 333 -15.19 5.31 23.47
N LYS A 334 -15.49 6.26 24.36
CA LYS A 334 -16.65 6.16 25.24
C LYS A 334 -17.84 5.89 24.31
N GLY A 335 -18.47 4.73 24.47
CA GLY A 335 -19.51 4.24 23.57
C GLY A 335 -20.51 5.35 23.24
N LYS A 336 -20.75 5.53 21.94
CA LYS A 336 -21.94 6.21 21.45
C LYS A 336 -23.00 5.17 21.15
#